data_AF-A0A520I5L3-F1
#
_entry.id   AF-A0A520I5L3-F1
#
_cell.length_a   1.000
_cell.length_b   1.000
_cell.length_c   1.000
_cell.angle_alpha   90.00
_cell.angle_beta   90.00
_cell.angle_gamma   90.00
#
_symmetry.space_group_name_H-M   'P 1'
#
loop_
_entity.id
_entity.type
_entity.pdbx_description
1 polymer ?
#
loop_
_entity_poly.entity_id
_entity_poly.type
_entity_poly.pdbx_seq_one_letter_code
_entity_poly.pdbx_strand_id
1 'polypeptide(L)'
;MARSGGATAQSVTWARCGYGAGGMTGRNDTFTPPRVRLLGWLASPGMTTPVALHGALLGALFGSLPVYFAALVNSIVTAGVVALHHDNDVHFDIWFVAELVICLTRLAALTLSLRRAAQGRSTPTDLYMLLTLLWAASLGYGGFITIQHGDWRTIAIVCLSVAAMAGGACLRNYSAPRFAIVQLLMILGPCAVAALLSREPVLLVVLIQLPFFSFSMATSAFRLNRMLVKTMEAELDSQQRALHDPLTGLCNRAGLEQGHATRRGHALFYIDLDGFKQVNDAHGRGASHGLVPARRDCTPRSGGRAA
;
A
#
# COMPACT_ATOMS: atom_id res chain seq x y z
N MET A 1 -32.42 -0.22 -62.50
CA MET A 1 -32.84 -0.94 -61.27
C MET A 1 -31.60 -1.28 -60.46
N ALA A 2 -31.27 -0.42 -59.49
CA ALA A 2 -30.14 -0.60 -58.59
C ALA A 2 -30.51 -1.60 -57.49
N ARG A 3 -29.67 -2.63 -57.26
CA ARG A 3 -29.75 -3.50 -56.08
C ARG A 3 -28.72 -3.02 -55.06
N SER A 4 -29.21 -2.48 -53.96
CA SER A 4 -28.46 -2.08 -52.78
C SER A 4 -27.99 -3.30 -51.99
N GLY A 5 -26.67 -3.52 -51.93
CA GLY A 5 -26.05 -4.44 -50.99
C GLY A 5 -25.93 -3.77 -49.63
N GLY A 6 -26.72 -4.23 -48.65
CA GLY A 6 -26.66 -3.76 -47.27
C GLY A 6 -25.36 -4.22 -46.60
N ALA A 7 -24.42 -3.29 -46.40
CA ALA A 7 -23.25 -3.52 -45.56
C ALA A 7 -23.65 -3.34 -44.09
N THR A 8 -23.71 -4.45 -43.36
CA THR A 8 -23.84 -4.49 -41.90
C THR A 8 -22.66 -3.78 -41.24
N ALA A 9 -22.93 -2.70 -40.50
CA ALA A 9 -21.94 -1.97 -39.73
C ALA A 9 -21.37 -2.85 -38.61
N GLN A 10 -20.19 -3.44 -38.83
CA GLN A 10 -19.40 -4.07 -37.78
C GLN A 10 -18.83 -2.98 -36.88
N SER A 11 -19.16 -3.02 -35.60
CA SER A 11 -18.60 -2.14 -34.58
C SER A 11 -17.10 -2.45 -34.42
N VAL A 12 -16.24 -1.57 -34.93
CA VAL A 12 -14.79 -1.62 -34.68
C VAL A 12 -14.56 -1.18 -33.23
N THR A 13 -14.35 -2.15 -32.34
CA THR A 13 -13.79 -1.88 -31.01
C THR A 13 -12.31 -1.54 -31.17
N TRP A 14 -11.97 -0.26 -31.06
CA TRP A 14 -10.59 0.20 -31.00
C TRP A 14 -9.85 -0.51 -29.87
N ALA A 15 -8.66 -1.02 -30.17
CA ALA A 15 -7.77 -1.57 -29.16
C ALA A 15 -7.52 -0.48 -28.11
N ARG A 16 -8.12 -0.63 -26.93
CA ARG A 16 -7.63 0.07 -25.75
C ARG A 16 -6.14 -0.27 -25.69
N CYS A 17 -5.29 0.75 -25.59
CA CYS A 17 -3.94 0.60 -25.09
C CYS A 17 -4.11 0.07 -23.66
N GLY A 18 -4.26 -1.24 -23.57
CA GLY A 18 -4.63 -1.96 -22.37
C GLY A 18 -3.38 -2.02 -21.55
N TYR A 19 -3.25 -1.04 -20.65
CA TYR A 19 -2.28 -1.15 -19.58
C TYR A 19 -2.75 -2.29 -18.69
N GLY A 20 -2.11 -3.47 -18.83
CA GLY A 20 -1.91 -4.31 -17.66
C GLY A 20 -1.10 -3.47 -16.68
N ALA A 21 -1.54 -3.38 -15.44
CA ALA A 21 -0.87 -2.64 -14.36
C ALA A 21 0.52 -3.19 -13.98
N GLY A 22 1.30 -3.68 -14.95
CA GLY A 22 2.60 -4.31 -14.79
C GLY A 22 3.80 -3.36 -14.82
N GLY A 23 3.58 -2.03 -14.89
CA GLY A 23 4.65 -1.02 -14.93
C GLY A 23 5.10 -0.52 -13.55
N MET A 24 4.31 -0.69 -12.50
CA MET A 24 4.70 -0.33 -11.14
C MET A 24 5.22 -1.58 -10.42
N THR A 25 6.51 -1.84 -10.56
CA THR A 25 7.26 -2.90 -9.86
C THR A 25 6.84 -4.35 -10.14
N GLY A 26 7.07 -4.89 -11.35
CA GLY A 26 7.38 -6.32 -11.58
C GLY A 26 6.48 -7.46 -11.05
N ARG A 27 5.35 -7.19 -10.39
CA ARG A 27 4.38 -8.19 -9.92
C ARG A 27 3.00 -7.54 -9.85
N ASN A 28 2.06 -8.07 -10.63
CA ASN A 28 0.62 -7.77 -10.57
C ASN A 28 0.00 -8.35 -9.27
N ASP A 29 0.66 -8.16 -8.13
CA ASP A 29 0.20 -8.63 -6.83
C ASP A 29 -0.87 -7.64 -6.34
N THR A 30 -2.07 -7.76 -6.89
CA THR A 30 -3.20 -6.92 -6.52
C THR A 30 -3.78 -7.40 -5.19
N PHE A 31 -3.46 -6.67 -4.12
CA PHE A 31 -4.04 -6.91 -2.80
C PHE A 31 -5.49 -6.42 -2.77
N THR A 32 -6.35 -7.19 -2.10
CA THR A 32 -7.77 -6.84 -1.91
C THR A 32 -7.90 -5.78 -0.83
N PRO A 33 -8.66 -4.69 -1.04
CA PRO A 33 -8.86 -3.67 -0.02
C PRO A 33 -9.56 -4.24 1.23
N PRO A 34 -9.36 -3.63 2.42
CA PRO A 34 -10.04 -4.02 3.64
C PRO A 34 -11.57 -3.95 3.47
N ARG A 35 -12.29 -4.96 3.95
CA ARG A 35 -13.76 -4.99 3.90
C ARG A 35 -14.38 -4.25 5.07
N VAL A 36 -13.69 -4.24 6.22
CA VAL A 36 -14.16 -3.55 7.42
C VAL A 36 -13.94 -2.05 7.27
N ARG A 37 -14.99 -1.24 7.44
CA ARG A 37 -14.94 0.22 7.26
C ARG A 37 -13.83 0.90 8.07
N LEU A 38 -13.65 0.49 9.33
CA LEU A 38 -12.61 1.02 10.20
C LEU A 38 -11.20 0.71 9.67
N LEU A 39 -10.97 -0.54 9.24
CA LEU A 39 -9.67 -0.94 8.68
C LEU A 39 -9.41 -0.25 7.32
N GLY A 40 -10.46 -0.04 6.52
CA GLY A 40 -10.37 0.76 5.29
C GLY A 40 -10.00 2.22 5.57
N TRP A 41 -10.58 2.82 6.62
CA TRP A 41 -10.25 4.18 7.05
C TRP A 41 -8.81 4.30 7.59
N LEU A 42 -8.33 3.28 8.31
CA LEU A 42 -6.95 3.20 8.80
C LEU A 42 -5.94 2.99 7.68
N ALA A 43 -6.27 2.15 6.69
CA ALA A 43 -5.43 1.86 5.53
C ALA A 43 -5.36 3.02 4.52
N SER A 44 -6.28 3.99 4.60
CA SER A 44 -6.33 5.13 3.71
C SER A 44 -5.09 6.03 3.86
N PRO A 45 -4.49 6.51 2.76
CA PRO A 45 -3.33 7.41 2.79
C PRO A 45 -3.65 8.78 3.41
N GLY A 46 -4.92 9.10 3.67
CA GLY A 46 -5.33 10.36 4.29
C GLY A 46 -5.33 11.56 3.34
N MET A 47 -5.09 11.33 2.04
CA MET A 47 -5.17 12.30 0.97
C MET A 47 -5.83 11.69 -0.27
N THR A 48 -6.32 12.52 -1.18
CA THR A 48 -6.91 12.08 -2.45
C THR A 48 -5.81 11.57 -3.38
N THR A 49 -5.85 10.28 -3.75
CA THR A 49 -4.89 9.66 -4.66
C THR A 49 -5.57 9.13 -5.91
N PRO A 50 -4.90 9.09 -7.08
CA PRO A 50 -5.41 8.40 -8.26
C PRO A 50 -5.73 6.93 -7.97
N VAL A 51 -6.83 6.42 -8.56
CA VAL A 51 -7.29 5.03 -8.35
C VAL A 51 -6.23 4.00 -8.74
N ALA A 52 -5.39 4.33 -9.71
CA ALA A 52 -4.26 3.50 -10.14
C ALA A 52 -3.23 3.23 -9.01
N LEU A 53 -3.08 4.16 -8.07
CA LEU A 53 -2.11 4.04 -6.97
C LEU A 53 -2.63 3.26 -5.76
N HIS A 54 -3.94 3.07 -5.63
CA HIS A 54 -4.54 2.41 -4.46
C HIS A 54 -3.98 1.00 -4.21
N GLY A 55 -3.81 0.21 -5.28
CA GLY A 55 -3.26 -1.14 -5.19
C GLY A 55 -1.81 -1.16 -4.71
N ALA A 56 -0.98 -0.22 -5.22
CA ALA A 56 0.42 -0.13 -4.87
C ALA A 56 0.63 0.35 -3.41
N LEU A 57 -0.15 1.35 -2.97
CA LEU A 57 -0.12 1.83 -1.57
C LEU A 57 -0.55 0.74 -0.58
N LEU A 58 -1.54 -0.07 -0.96
CA LEU A 58 -1.96 -1.22 -0.16
C LEU A 58 -0.89 -2.33 -0.15
N GLY A 59 -0.27 -2.61 -1.30
CA GLY A 59 0.83 -3.56 -1.41
C GLY A 59 2.04 -3.17 -0.56
N ALA A 60 2.31 -1.87 -0.40
CA ALA A 60 3.37 -1.37 0.47
C ALA A 60 3.19 -1.81 1.94
N LEU A 61 1.95 -2.05 2.42
CA LEU A 61 1.70 -2.58 3.78
C LEU A 61 2.19 -4.03 3.96
N PHE A 62 2.36 -4.77 2.87
CA PHE A 62 2.91 -6.12 2.86
C PHE A 62 4.42 -6.13 2.54
N GLY A 63 4.99 -4.97 2.22
CA GLY A 63 6.39 -4.77 1.88
C GLY A 63 7.35 -4.78 3.08
N SER A 64 8.61 -4.45 2.79
CA SER A 64 9.73 -4.35 3.74
C SER A 64 9.90 -5.59 4.62
N LEU A 65 10.04 -6.76 3.96
CA LEU A 65 10.24 -8.05 4.63
C LEU A 65 11.41 -8.05 5.65
N PRO A 66 12.57 -7.41 5.39
CA PRO A 66 13.64 -7.37 6.38
C PRO A 66 13.22 -6.73 7.71
N VAL A 67 12.47 -5.63 7.66
CA VAL A 67 11.94 -4.95 8.87
C VAL A 67 10.93 -5.85 9.58
N TYR A 68 10.08 -6.55 8.82
CA TYR A 68 9.11 -7.50 9.39
C TYR A 68 9.79 -8.64 10.14
N PHE A 69 10.78 -9.30 9.51
CA PHE A 69 11.48 -10.43 10.12
C PHE A 69 12.34 -10.01 11.30
N ALA A 70 13.03 -8.86 11.20
CA ALA A 70 13.77 -8.30 12.32
C ALA A 70 12.85 -8.05 13.54
N ALA A 71 11.65 -7.50 13.30
CA ALA A 71 10.67 -7.29 14.37
C ALA A 71 10.15 -8.62 14.95
N LEU A 72 9.90 -9.63 14.11
CA LEU A 72 9.46 -10.96 14.57
C LEU A 72 10.51 -11.63 15.45
N VAL A 73 11.77 -11.64 15.02
CA VAL A 73 12.88 -12.22 15.80
C VAL A 73 13.08 -11.45 17.10
N ASN A 74 13.11 -10.11 17.03
CA ASN A 74 13.33 -9.26 18.20
C ASN A 74 12.24 -9.48 19.28
N SER A 75 10.96 -9.60 18.90
CA SER A 75 9.86 -9.76 19.87
C SER A 75 9.93 -11.11 20.57
N ILE A 76 10.08 -12.19 19.81
CA ILE A 76 10.18 -13.55 20.36
C ILE A 76 11.41 -13.69 21.25
N VAL A 77 12.57 -13.19 20.83
CA VAL A 77 13.80 -13.26 21.62
C VAL A 77 13.66 -12.44 22.90
N THR A 78 13.14 -11.22 22.81
CA THR A 78 12.93 -10.36 23.99
C THR A 78 11.98 -11.03 24.99
N ALA A 79 10.82 -11.51 24.53
CA ALA A 79 9.85 -12.18 25.39
C ALA A 79 10.40 -13.47 26.01
N GLY A 80 11.13 -14.27 25.23
CA GLY A 80 11.74 -15.52 25.73
C GLY A 80 12.83 -15.27 26.77
N VAL A 81 13.71 -14.29 26.54
CA VAL A 81 14.75 -13.92 27.52
C VAL A 81 14.12 -13.41 28.81
N VAL A 82 13.07 -12.59 28.73
CA VAL A 82 12.39 -12.06 29.93
C VAL A 82 11.66 -13.16 30.70
N ALA A 83 11.01 -14.10 30.01
CA ALA A 83 10.36 -15.25 30.64
C ALA A 83 11.38 -16.16 31.34
N LEU A 84 12.49 -16.48 30.68
CA LEU A 84 13.58 -17.27 31.29
C LEU A 84 14.29 -16.55 32.44
N HIS A 85 14.26 -15.21 32.48
CA HIS A 85 14.88 -14.46 33.57
C HIS A 85 14.03 -14.44 34.85
N HIS A 86 12.71 -14.44 34.69
CA HIS A 86 11.74 -14.39 35.78
C HIS A 86 11.16 -15.78 36.05
N ASP A 87 12.04 -16.74 36.37
CA ASP A 87 11.68 -18.13 36.66
C ASP A 87 10.42 -18.22 37.54
N ASN A 88 9.37 -18.88 37.03
CA ASN A 88 8.06 -19.13 37.66
C ASN A 88 7.04 -17.99 37.69
N ASP A 89 7.24 -16.88 36.95
CA ASP A 89 6.18 -15.89 36.77
C ASP A 89 5.31 -16.22 35.54
N VAL A 90 4.10 -16.70 35.83
CA VAL A 90 3.09 -17.10 34.85
C VAL A 90 2.75 -15.98 33.85
N HIS A 91 2.88 -14.71 34.22
CA HIS A 91 2.55 -13.61 33.34
C HIS A 91 3.54 -13.48 32.16
N PHE A 92 4.83 -13.70 32.41
CA PHE A 92 5.85 -13.67 31.35
C PHE A 92 5.79 -14.91 30.46
N ASP A 93 5.48 -16.09 31.03
CA ASP A 93 5.28 -17.31 30.26
C ASP A 93 4.08 -17.19 29.31
N ILE A 94 2.94 -16.68 29.81
CA ILE A 94 1.75 -16.43 28.99
C ILE A 94 2.08 -15.42 27.88
N TRP A 95 2.81 -14.36 28.20
CA TRP A 95 3.20 -13.35 27.20
C TRP A 95 4.10 -13.94 26.12
N PHE A 96 5.09 -14.76 26.49
CA PHE A 96 5.97 -15.44 25.53
C PHE A 96 5.21 -16.38 24.60
N VAL A 97 4.31 -17.20 25.16
CA VAL A 97 3.46 -18.10 24.35
C VAL A 97 2.52 -17.29 23.44
N ALA A 98 1.93 -16.21 23.94
CA ALA A 98 1.09 -15.33 23.14
C ALA A 98 1.86 -14.69 21.99
N GLU A 99 3.07 -14.17 22.22
CA GLU A 99 3.94 -13.64 21.17
C GLU A 99 4.26 -14.69 20.11
N LEU A 100 4.62 -15.91 20.53
CA LEU A 100 4.92 -17.00 19.59
C LEU A 100 3.70 -17.30 18.70
N VAL A 101 2.51 -17.43 19.28
CA VAL A 101 1.27 -17.70 18.55
C VAL A 101 0.91 -16.54 17.61
N ILE A 102 1.01 -15.30 18.07
CA ILE A 102 0.72 -14.11 17.26
C ILE A 102 1.71 -14.01 16.09
N CYS A 103 3.01 -14.18 16.33
CA CYS A 103 4.03 -14.13 15.29
C CYS A 103 3.86 -15.24 14.24
N LEU A 104 3.57 -16.47 14.66
CA LEU A 104 3.32 -17.60 13.76
C LEU A 104 2.06 -17.38 12.90
N THR A 105 0.96 -16.98 13.53
CA THR A 105 -0.30 -16.70 12.82
C THR A 105 -0.17 -15.51 11.86
N ARG A 106 0.57 -14.47 12.24
CA ARG A 106 0.85 -13.30 11.40
C ARG A 106 1.76 -13.65 10.23
N LEU A 107 2.77 -14.51 10.43
CA LEU A 107 3.60 -15.04 9.34
C LEU A 107 2.79 -15.92 8.38
N ALA A 108 1.90 -16.76 8.88
CA ALA A 108 0.97 -17.54 8.07
C ALA A 108 0.01 -16.63 7.27
N ALA A 109 -0.53 -15.57 7.89
CA ALA A 109 -1.38 -14.60 7.21
C ALA A 109 -0.62 -13.81 6.12
N LEU A 110 0.63 -13.40 6.38
CA LEU A 110 1.48 -12.73 5.42
C LEU A 110 1.78 -13.64 4.22
N THR A 111 2.25 -14.86 4.48
CA THR A 111 2.57 -15.84 3.42
C THR A 111 1.34 -16.20 2.60
N LEU A 112 0.18 -16.39 3.23
CA LEU A 112 -1.09 -16.61 2.54
C LEU A 112 -1.49 -15.41 1.67
N SER A 113 -1.32 -14.19 2.19
CA SER A 113 -1.65 -12.96 1.45
C SER A 113 -0.74 -12.80 0.23
N LEU A 114 0.57 -12.99 0.39
CA LEU A 114 1.54 -12.95 -0.72
C LEU A 114 1.26 -14.03 -1.78
N ARG A 115 0.94 -15.26 -1.35
CA ARG A 115 0.59 -16.37 -2.27
C ARG A 115 -0.72 -16.09 -3.03
N ARG A 116 -1.74 -15.58 -2.35
CA ARG A 116 -3.04 -15.26 -3.00
C ARG A 116 -2.93 -14.06 -3.92
N ALA A 117 -2.17 -13.02 -3.55
CA ALA A 117 -1.91 -11.87 -4.41
C ALA A 117 -1.21 -12.28 -5.71
N ALA A 118 -0.19 -13.15 -5.62
CA ALA A 118 0.49 -13.69 -6.81
C ALA A 118 -0.43 -14.53 -7.72
N GLN A 119 -1.50 -15.10 -7.16
CA GLN A 119 -2.51 -15.88 -7.90
C GLN A 119 -3.71 -15.03 -8.36
N GLY A 120 -3.71 -13.71 -8.11
CA GLY A 120 -4.86 -12.84 -8.39
C GLY A 120 -6.12 -13.18 -7.58
N ARG A 121 -5.96 -13.85 -6.44
CA ARG A 121 -7.06 -14.27 -5.54
C ARG A 121 -7.26 -13.26 -4.42
N SER A 122 -8.46 -13.26 -3.82
CA SER A 122 -8.79 -12.35 -2.73
C SER A 122 -7.87 -12.56 -1.50
N THR A 123 -7.22 -11.50 -1.04
CA THR A 123 -6.30 -11.54 0.10
C THR A 123 -7.05 -11.30 1.42
N PRO A 124 -6.67 -11.99 2.52
CA PRO A 124 -7.24 -11.75 3.84
C PRO A 124 -6.62 -10.51 4.50
N THR A 125 -6.75 -9.35 3.87
CA THR A 125 -6.11 -8.09 4.28
C THR A 125 -6.57 -7.63 5.67
N ASP A 126 -7.88 -7.73 5.95
CA ASP A 126 -8.43 -7.38 7.27
C ASP A 126 -7.79 -8.19 8.41
N LEU A 127 -7.66 -9.51 8.22
CA LEU A 127 -7.05 -10.41 9.19
C LEU A 127 -5.58 -10.04 9.44
N TYR A 128 -4.82 -9.80 8.37
CA TYR A 128 -3.41 -9.41 8.50
C TYR A 128 -3.24 -8.08 9.26
N MET A 129 -4.10 -7.09 8.99
CA MET A 129 -4.09 -5.81 9.70
C MET A 129 -4.44 -5.98 11.18
N LEU A 130 -5.46 -6.78 11.50
CA LEU A 130 -5.86 -7.06 12.88
C LEU A 130 -4.77 -7.80 13.66
N LEU A 131 -4.14 -8.82 13.06
CA LEU A 131 -3.02 -9.53 13.68
C LEU A 131 -1.81 -8.61 13.92
N THR A 132 -1.61 -7.61 13.05
CA THR A 132 -0.56 -6.61 13.23
C THR A 132 -0.87 -5.65 14.38
N LEU A 133 -2.14 -5.26 14.57
CA LEU A 133 -2.58 -4.47 15.74
C LEU A 133 -2.52 -5.30 17.03
N LEU A 134 -2.89 -6.58 16.97
CA LEU A 134 -2.81 -7.50 18.11
C LEU A 134 -1.36 -7.68 18.57
N TRP A 135 -0.44 -7.84 17.63
CA TRP A 135 1.00 -7.87 17.91
C TRP A 135 1.49 -6.56 18.55
N ALA A 136 1.07 -5.41 18.01
CA ALA A 136 1.39 -4.10 18.60
C ALA A 136 0.90 -3.96 20.06
N ALA A 137 -0.32 -4.43 20.34
CA ALA A 137 -0.88 -4.43 21.70
C ALA A 137 -0.16 -5.40 22.63
N SER A 138 0.26 -6.57 22.14
CA SER A 138 1.02 -7.57 22.90
C SER A 138 2.41 -7.05 23.31
N LEU A 139 3.09 -6.29 22.44
CA LEU A 139 4.33 -5.59 22.81
C LEU A 139 4.12 -4.55 23.91
N GLY A 140 3.05 -3.76 23.81
CA GLY A 140 2.70 -2.79 24.84
C GLY A 140 2.38 -3.48 26.18
N TYR A 141 1.64 -4.60 26.14
CA TYR A 141 1.38 -5.42 27.32
C TYR A 141 2.69 -5.95 27.94
N GLY A 142 3.62 -6.45 27.14
CA GLY A 142 4.95 -6.86 27.59
C GLY A 142 5.69 -5.73 28.33
N GLY A 143 5.75 -4.55 27.72
CA GLY A 143 6.32 -3.37 28.37
C GLY A 143 5.61 -3.00 29.68
N PHE A 144 4.28 -3.12 29.72
CA PHE A 144 3.50 -2.86 30.92
C PHE A 144 3.87 -3.81 32.07
N ILE A 145 3.82 -5.13 31.84
CA ILE A 145 4.10 -6.12 32.89
C ILE A 145 5.56 -6.04 33.37
N THR A 146 6.52 -5.80 32.47
CA THR A 146 7.93 -5.66 32.83
C THR A 146 8.17 -4.44 33.71
N ILE A 147 7.53 -3.30 33.40
CA ILE A 147 7.62 -2.10 34.23
C ILE A 147 7.00 -2.31 35.61
N GLN A 148 5.85 -3.00 35.70
CA GLN A 148 5.22 -3.29 37.00
C GLN A 148 6.07 -4.23 37.86
N HIS A 149 6.80 -5.17 37.25
CA HIS A 149 7.67 -6.08 37.99
C HIS A 149 8.90 -5.36 38.60
N GLY A 150 9.35 -4.26 38.00
CA GLY A 150 10.38 -3.38 38.60
C GLY A 150 11.84 -3.83 38.43
N ASP A 151 12.13 -4.92 37.70
CA ASP A 151 13.52 -5.30 37.41
C ASP A 151 14.10 -4.44 36.29
N TRP A 152 14.95 -3.48 36.66
CA TRP A 152 15.57 -2.52 35.74
C TRP A 152 16.28 -3.16 34.54
N ARG A 153 16.84 -4.38 34.69
CA ARG A 153 17.56 -5.08 33.60
C ARG A 153 16.61 -5.44 32.47
N THR A 154 15.48 -6.04 32.84
CA THR A 154 14.44 -6.42 31.88
C THR A 154 13.67 -5.21 31.36
N ILE A 155 13.41 -4.20 32.20
CA ILE A 155 12.84 -2.91 31.77
C ILE A 155 13.70 -2.28 30.68
N ALA A 156 15.03 -2.24 30.86
CA ALA A 156 15.93 -1.66 29.87
C ALA A 156 15.87 -2.40 28.52
N ILE A 157 15.91 -3.74 28.55
CA ILE A 157 15.86 -4.57 27.33
C ILE A 157 14.51 -4.41 26.62
N VAL A 158 13.40 -4.51 27.36
CA VAL A 158 12.04 -4.44 26.81
C VAL A 158 11.76 -3.04 26.28
N CYS A 159 12.06 -1.97 27.01
CA CYS A 159 11.82 -0.60 26.55
C CYS A 159 12.66 -0.24 25.32
N LEU A 160 13.93 -0.68 25.26
CA LEU A 160 14.76 -0.50 24.06
C LEU A 160 14.16 -1.22 22.85
N SER A 161 13.73 -2.47 23.06
CA SER A 161 13.10 -3.32 22.04
C SER A 161 11.78 -2.71 21.52
N VAL A 162 10.90 -2.29 22.44
CA VAL A 162 9.61 -1.63 22.16
C VAL A 162 9.81 -0.31 21.40
N ALA A 163 10.78 0.53 21.80
CA ALA A 163 11.09 1.78 21.11
C ALA A 163 11.60 1.55 19.68
N ALA A 164 12.49 0.57 19.49
CA ALA A 164 12.98 0.19 18.16
C ALA A 164 11.85 -0.32 17.25
N MET A 165 10.94 -1.14 17.80
CA MET A 165 9.78 -1.68 17.09
C MET A 165 8.76 -0.61 16.72
N ALA A 166 8.53 0.36 17.61
CA ALA A 166 7.67 1.50 17.33
C ALA A 166 8.15 2.28 16.08
N GLY A 167 9.46 2.57 16.02
CA GLY A 167 10.07 3.20 14.83
C GLY A 167 9.96 2.33 13.57
N GLY A 168 10.26 1.02 13.68
CA GLY A 168 10.15 0.07 12.57
C GLY A 168 8.72 -0.08 12.04
N ALA A 169 7.71 -0.07 12.92
CA ALA A 169 6.29 -0.14 12.55
C ALA A 169 5.88 1.11 11.74
N CYS A 170 6.37 2.29 12.10
CA CYS A 170 6.16 3.52 11.34
C CYS A 170 6.82 3.46 9.95
N LEU A 171 8.09 3.03 9.88
CA LEU A 171 8.84 2.89 8.62
C LEU A 171 8.27 1.81 7.69
N ARG A 172 7.55 0.84 8.22
CA ARG A 172 6.93 -0.21 7.42
C ARG A 172 5.54 0.20 6.92
N ASN A 173 4.79 0.94 7.72
CA ASN A 173 3.39 1.22 7.48
C ASN A 173 3.11 2.69 7.12
N TYR A 174 4.13 3.47 6.70
CA TYR A 174 3.93 4.87 6.31
C TYR A 174 3.00 5.03 5.10
N SER A 175 2.76 4.00 4.29
CA SER A 175 1.74 4.05 3.23
C SER A 175 0.32 4.22 3.78
N ALA A 176 0.10 3.88 5.06
CA ALA A 176 -1.14 4.10 5.80
C ALA A 176 -0.84 4.82 7.15
N PRO A 177 -0.66 6.15 7.15
CA PRO A 177 -0.15 6.88 8.31
C PRO A 177 -1.03 6.75 9.55
N ARG A 178 -2.37 6.69 9.39
CA ARG A 178 -3.30 6.49 10.50
C ARG A 178 -3.09 5.12 11.17
N PHE A 179 -2.94 4.08 10.36
CA PHE A 179 -2.64 2.72 10.84
C PHE A 179 -1.30 2.64 11.58
N ALA A 180 -0.27 3.35 11.10
CA ALA A 180 1.02 3.44 11.78
C ALA A 180 0.91 4.14 13.15
N ILE A 181 0.12 5.22 13.25
CA ILE A 181 -0.09 5.94 14.51
C ILE A 181 -0.85 5.08 15.53
N VAL A 182 -1.88 4.35 15.10
CA VAL A 182 -2.61 3.45 16.02
C VAL A 182 -1.68 2.34 16.55
N GLN A 183 -0.85 1.73 15.69
CA GLN A 183 0.16 0.78 16.15
C GLN A 183 1.14 1.40 17.15
N LEU A 184 1.64 2.60 16.85
CA LEU A 184 2.55 3.34 17.71
C LEU A 184 1.95 3.56 19.11
N LEU A 185 0.70 3.98 19.18
CA LEU A 185 -0.02 4.19 20.44
C LEU A 185 -0.28 2.87 21.18
N MET A 186 -0.56 1.77 20.48
CA MET A 186 -0.73 0.45 21.10
C MET A 186 0.59 -0.10 21.66
N ILE A 187 1.72 0.18 21.02
CA ILE A 187 3.06 -0.24 21.46
C ILE A 187 3.52 0.57 22.68
N LEU A 188 3.37 1.90 22.63
CA LEU A 188 3.97 2.79 23.63
C LEU A 188 3.01 3.25 24.73
N GLY A 189 1.71 3.30 24.46
CA GLY A 189 0.68 3.76 25.38
C GLY A 189 0.66 2.96 26.70
N PRO A 190 0.66 1.61 26.66
CA PRO A 190 0.70 0.81 27.88
C PRO A 190 1.96 1.07 28.73
N CYS A 191 3.13 1.31 28.12
CA CYS A 191 4.34 1.68 28.87
C CYS A 191 4.19 3.01 29.61
N ALA A 192 3.51 3.99 29.00
CA ALA A 192 3.19 5.27 29.64
C ALA A 192 2.32 5.08 30.89
N VAL A 193 1.27 4.25 30.75
CA VAL A 193 0.37 3.91 31.85
C VAL A 193 1.13 3.16 32.93
N ALA A 194 1.99 2.21 32.56
CA ALA A 194 2.77 1.44 33.52
C ALA A 194 3.72 2.32 34.34
N ALA A 195 4.40 3.28 33.69
CA ALA A 195 5.27 4.25 34.34
C ALA A 195 4.52 5.15 35.33
N LEU A 196 3.27 5.52 35.03
CA LEU A 196 2.43 6.29 35.95
C LEU A 196 2.03 5.47 37.18
N LEU A 197 1.75 4.18 36.98
CA LEU A 197 1.34 3.26 38.06
C LEU A 197 2.50 2.79 38.94
N SER A 198 3.72 2.67 38.40
CA SER A 198 4.88 2.16 39.14
C SER A 198 5.41 3.13 40.22
N ARG A 199 5.00 4.41 40.19
CA ARG A 199 5.43 5.48 41.11
C ARG A 199 6.95 5.72 41.18
N GLU A 200 7.70 5.18 40.21
CA GLU A 200 9.13 5.41 40.07
C GLU A 200 9.38 6.76 39.37
N PRO A 201 9.95 7.77 40.05
CA PRO A 201 10.05 9.13 39.51
C PRO A 201 10.91 9.20 38.24
N VAL A 202 11.90 8.31 38.11
CA VAL A 202 12.76 8.23 36.92
C VAL A 202 11.96 7.78 35.69
N LEU A 203 11.00 6.87 35.85
CA LEU A 203 10.21 6.34 34.73
C LEU A 203 9.18 7.35 34.20
N LEU A 204 8.80 8.37 34.98
CA LEU A 204 7.88 9.42 34.54
C LEU A 204 8.42 10.23 33.34
N VAL A 205 9.73 10.17 33.06
CA VAL A 205 10.33 10.75 31.84
C VAL A 205 9.65 10.24 30.56
N VAL A 206 9.14 9.00 30.58
CA VAL A 206 8.39 8.38 29.47
C VAL A 206 7.15 9.21 29.12
N LEU A 207 6.46 9.81 30.10
CA LEU A 207 5.29 10.66 29.85
C LEU A 207 5.62 11.92 29.06
N ILE A 208 6.85 12.41 29.17
CA ILE A 208 7.36 13.55 28.40
C ILE A 208 7.88 13.07 27.04
N GLN A 209 8.64 11.98 26.99
CA GLN A 209 9.24 11.50 25.75
C GLN A 209 8.21 10.98 24.76
N LEU A 210 7.18 10.28 25.22
CA LEU A 210 6.21 9.63 24.33
C LEU A 210 5.40 10.60 23.45
N PRO A 211 4.88 11.74 23.95
CA PRO A 211 4.26 12.74 23.10
C PRO A 211 5.21 13.30 22.03
N PHE A 212 6.45 13.62 22.40
CA PHE A 212 7.45 14.13 21.46
C PHE A 212 7.80 13.08 20.39
N PHE A 213 8.05 11.84 20.80
CA PHE A 213 8.33 10.74 19.89
C PHE A 213 7.12 10.45 18.98
N SER A 214 5.91 10.40 19.55
CA SER A 214 4.68 10.15 18.80
C SER A 214 4.37 11.23 17.78
N PHE A 215 4.57 12.51 18.16
CA PHE A 215 4.41 13.63 17.24
C PHE A 215 5.46 13.58 16.11
N SER A 216 6.72 13.32 16.45
CA SER A 216 7.81 13.18 15.46
C SER A 216 7.56 12.03 14.50
N MET A 217 7.15 10.86 14.99
CA MET A 217 6.85 9.70 14.16
C MET A 217 5.57 9.89 13.33
N ALA A 218 4.53 10.51 13.88
CA ALA A 218 3.32 10.82 13.13
C ALA A 218 3.63 11.76 11.96
N THR A 219 4.33 12.87 12.21
CA THR A 219 4.74 13.81 11.15
C THR A 219 5.66 13.15 10.12
N SER A 220 6.58 12.29 10.56
CA SER A 220 7.46 11.52 9.67
C SER A 220 6.67 10.54 8.80
N ALA A 221 5.68 9.82 9.36
CA ALA A 221 4.84 8.90 8.61
C ALA A 221 4.03 9.62 7.52
N PHE A 222 3.43 10.77 7.82
CA PHE A 222 2.73 11.59 6.81
C PHE A 222 3.68 12.16 5.76
N ARG A 223 4.90 12.59 6.15
CA ARG A 223 5.91 13.09 5.21
C ARG A 223 6.38 11.99 4.25
N LEU A 224 6.70 10.82 4.76
CA LEU A 224 7.10 9.66 3.96
C LEU A 224 5.96 9.19 3.04
N ASN A 225 4.72 9.16 3.53
CA ASN A 225 3.54 8.89 2.71
C ASN A 225 3.45 9.84 1.52
N ARG A 226 3.55 11.14 1.79
CA ARG A 226 3.45 12.18 0.77
C ARG A 226 4.59 12.10 -0.25
N MET A 227 5.81 11.77 0.20
CA MET A 227 6.93 11.52 -0.70
C MET A 227 6.66 10.32 -1.59
N LEU A 228 6.22 9.19 -1.03
CA LEU A 228 5.88 7.98 -1.79
C LEU A 228 4.80 8.26 -2.85
N VAL A 229 3.71 8.91 -2.45
CA VAL A 229 2.60 9.25 -3.36
C VAL A 229 3.10 10.16 -4.48
N LYS A 230 3.84 11.23 -4.17
CA LYS A 230 4.39 12.14 -5.19
C LYS A 230 5.34 11.44 -6.15
N THR A 231 6.20 10.54 -5.65
CA THR A 231 7.10 9.77 -6.51
C THR A 231 6.32 8.85 -7.43
N MET A 232 5.27 8.19 -6.93
CA MET A 232 4.39 7.35 -7.74
C MET A 232 3.59 8.14 -8.79
N GLU A 233 3.09 9.33 -8.44
CA GLU A 233 2.41 10.24 -9.38
C GLU A 233 3.36 10.73 -10.46
N ALA A 234 4.57 11.18 -10.09
CA ALA A 234 5.57 11.62 -11.05
C ALA A 234 5.99 10.50 -12.01
N GLU A 235 6.10 9.26 -11.52
CA GLU A 235 6.38 8.10 -12.35
C GLU A 235 5.21 7.82 -13.31
N LEU A 236 3.97 7.87 -12.84
CA LEU A 236 2.79 7.68 -13.68
C LEU A 236 2.71 8.74 -14.79
N ASP A 237 2.94 10.01 -14.45
CA ASP A 237 2.93 11.12 -15.41
C ASP A 237 4.10 11.04 -16.40
N SER A 238 5.27 10.58 -15.94
CA SER A 238 6.43 10.32 -16.79
C SER A 238 6.12 9.22 -17.80
N GLN A 239 5.54 8.11 -17.36
CA GLN A 239 5.13 7.00 -18.21
C GLN A 239 4.04 7.41 -19.21
N GLN A 240 3.05 8.19 -18.76
CA GLN A 240 2.02 8.72 -19.66
C GLN A 240 2.62 9.59 -20.77
N ARG A 241 3.55 10.50 -20.44
CA ARG A 241 4.24 11.33 -21.43
C ARG A 241 5.15 10.52 -22.36
N ALA A 242 5.78 9.47 -21.85
CA ALA A 242 6.66 8.62 -22.62
C ALA A 242 5.89 7.77 -23.65
N LEU A 243 4.65 7.36 -23.34
CA LEU A 243 3.89 6.39 -24.14
C LEU A 243 2.69 6.99 -24.89
N HIS A 244 2.28 8.21 -24.59
CA HIS A 244 1.14 8.86 -25.23
C HIS A 244 1.53 10.15 -25.94
N ASP A 245 0.84 10.44 -27.04
CA ASP A 245 0.93 11.71 -27.74
C ASP A 245 0.08 12.75 -26.99
N PRO A 246 0.66 13.91 -26.59
CA PRO A 246 -0.03 14.88 -25.74
C PRO A 246 -1.18 15.60 -26.45
N LEU A 247 -1.20 15.62 -27.78
CA LEU A 247 -2.24 16.29 -28.55
C LEU A 247 -3.50 15.43 -28.68
N THR A 248 -3.32 14.12 -28.90
CA THR A 248 -4.42 13.20 -29.19
C THR A 248 -4.84 12.35 -27.99
N GLY A 249 -3.94 12.18 -27.02
CA GLY A 249 -4.08 11.23 -25.91
C GLY A 249 -3.95 9.76 -26.34
N LEU A 250 -3.69 9.50 -27.63
CA LEU A 250 -3.45 8.16 -28.16
C LEU A 250 -2.03 7.69 -27.82
N CYS A 251 -1.79 6.39 -27.91
CA CYS A 251 -0.44 5.85 -27.75
C CYS A 251 0.47 6.43 -28.86
N ASN A 252 1.61 6.98 -28.48
CA ASN A 252 2.61 7.45 -29.42
C ASN A 252 3.35 6.24 -30.03
N ARG A 253 4.34 6.50 -30.88
CA ARG A 253 5.12 5.43 -31.53
C ARG A 253 5.72 4.44 -30.52
N ALA A 254 6.31 4.92 -29.43
CA ALA A 254 6.89 4.06 -28.40
C ALA A 254 5.82 3.19 -27.70
N GLY A 255 4.66 3.78 -27.38
CA GLY A 255 3.51 3.05 -26.84
C GLY A 255 2.97 1.99 -27.80
N LEU A 256 2.94 2.28 -29.11
CA LEU A 256 2.53 1.33 -30.14
C LEU A 256 3.53 0.16 -30.28
N GLU A 257 4.83 0.46 -30.30
CA GLU A 257 5.89 -0.56 -30.36
C GLU A 257 5.84 -1.48 -29.14
N GLN A 258 5.64 -0.94 -27.93
CA GLN A 258 5.49 -1.72 -26.71
C GLN A 258 4.22 -2.60 -26.73
N GLY A 259 3.11 -2.08 -27.25
CA GLY A 259 1.86 -2.82 -27.39
C GLY A 259 1.91 -3.96 -28.42
N HIS A 260 2.71 -3.80 -29.49
CA HIS A 260 2.92 -4.86 -30.48
C HIS A 260 3.81 -6.00 -29.95
N ALA A 261 4.87 -5.69 -29.20
CA ALA A 261 5.81 -6.69 -28.71
C ALA A 261 5.18 -7.73 -27.76
N THR A 262 4.08 -7.38 -27.09
CA THR A 262 3.44 -8.19 -26.04
C THR A 262 2.36 -9.14 -26.55
N ARG A 263 2.11 -9.18 -27.86
CA ARG A 263 0.80 -9.58 -28.37
C ARG A 263 0.95 -10.34 -29.71
N ARG A 264 0.50 -11.61 -29.78
CA ARG A 264 0.68 -12.51 -30.96
C ARG A 264 -0.58 -12.58 -31.83
N GLY A 265 -0.40 -12.45 -33.15
CA GLY A 265 -1.45 -12.68 -34.18
C GLY A 265 -2.40 -11.51 -34.40
N HIS A 266 -1.90 -10.36 -34.88
CA HIS A 266 -2.69 -9.12 -35.01
C HIS A 266 -2.60 -8.53 -36.42
N ALA A 267 -3.65 -7.81 -36.81
CA ALA A 267 -3.67 -6.99 -38.01
C ALA A 267 -3.42 -5.53 -37.62
N LEU A 268 -2.50 -4.86 -38.31
CA LEU A 268 -2.24 -3.43 -38.16
C LEU A 268 -3.07 -2.67 -39.19
N PHE A 269 -3.96 -1.80 -38.71
CA PHE A 269 -4.71 -0.87 -39.55
C PHE A 269 -4.07 0.51 -39.46
N TYR A 270 -3.53 0.99 -40.58
CA TYR A 270 -2.89 2.31 -40.68
C TYR A 270 -3.84 3.28 -41.39
N ILE A 271 -4.00 4.48 -40.83
CA ILE A 271 -4.83 5.55 -41.39
C ILE A 271 -3.93 6.74 -41.62
N ASP A 272 -3.79 7.15 -42.88
CA ASP A 272 -3.14 8.41 -43.25
C ASP A 272 -4.22 9.45 -43.55
N LEU A 273 -4.01 10.70 -43.12
CA LEU A 273 -4.92 11.80 -43.41
C LEU A 273 -4.40 12.61 -44.59
N ASP A 274 -4.97 12.36 -45.77
CA ASP A 274 -4.62 13.08 -46.99
C ASP A 274 -4.86 14.59 -46.85
N GLY A 275 -3.92 15.40 -47.34
CA GLY A 275 -4.07 16.87 -47.36
C GLY A 275 -3.92 17.58 -46.02
N PHE A 276 -3.60 16.88 -44.92
CA PHE A 276 -3.49 17.48 -43.58
C PHE A 276 -2.52 18.68 -43.50
N LYS A 277 -1.44 18.65 -44.30
CA LYS A 277 -0.47 19.75 -44.39
C LYS A 277 -1.09 21.04 -44.93
N GLN A 278 -1.93 20.95 -45.96
CA GLN A 278 -2.57 22.12 -46.58
C GLN A 278 -3.52 22.82 -45.62
N VAL A 279 -4.20 22.05 -44.75
CA VAL A 279 -5.03 22.61 -43.68
C VAL A 279 -4.18 23.36 -42.65
N ASN A 280 -3.05 22.77 -42.24
CA ASN A 280 -2.08 23.41 -41.34
C ASN A 280 -1.50 24.71 -41.91
N ASP A 281 -1.17 24.71 -43.19
CA ASP A 281 -0.56 25.85 -43.89
C ASP A 281 -1.58 26.99 -44.09
N ALA A 282 -2.86 26.68 -44.29
CA ALA A 282 -3.93 27.67 -44.52
C ALA A 282 -4.54 28.26 -43.23
N HIS A 283 -4.65 27.48 -42.15
CA HIS A 283 -5.38 27.88 -40.93
C HIS A 283 -4.48 27.99 -39.69
N GLY A 284 -3.17 27.77 -39.84
CA GLY A 284 -2.21 27.73 -38.75
C GLY A 284 -2.26 26.42 -37.96
N ARG A 285 -1.15 26.07 -37.31
CA ARG A 285 -0.95 24.78 -36.60
C ARG A 285 -2.00 24.47 -35.53
N GLY A 286 -2.67 25.50 -35.00
CA GLY A 286 -3.71 25.36 -33.98
C GLY A 286 -5.05 24.84 -34.49
N ALA A 287 -5.40 25.11 -35.76
CA ALA A 287 -6.71 24.78 -36.32
C ALA A 287 -6.89 23.28 -36.63
N SER A 288 -5.80 22.55 -36.85
CA SER A 288 -5.80 21.12 -37.14
C SER A 288 -5.90 20.23 -35.89
N HIS A 289 -5.72 20.79 -34.70
CA HIS A 289 -5.91 20.08 -33.43
C HIS A 289 -7.34 19.54 -33.26
N GLY A 290 -8.35 20.18 -33.88
CA GLY A 290 -9.75 19.71 -33.88
C GLY A 290 -10.07 18.64 -34.92
N LEU A 291 -9.17 18.39 -35.88
CA LEU A 291 -9.35 17.39 -36.94
C LEU A 291 -8.78 16.01 -36.57
N VAL A 292 -7.86 15.97 -35.61
CA VAL A 292 -7.32 14.72 -35.10
C VAL A 292 -8.25 14.17 -34.01
N PRO A 293 -8.70 12.91 -34.07
CA PRO A 293 -9.60 12.36 -33.07
C PRO A 293 -8.96 12.37 -31.67
N ALA A 294 -9.42 13.25 -30.80
CA ALA A 294 -9.12 13.18 -29.37
C ALA A 294 -9.81 11.95 -28.76
N ARG A 295 -9.20 11.36 -27.73
CA ARG A 295 -9.73 10.23 -26.94
C ARG A 295 -11.22 10.44 -26.60
N ARG A 296 -12.12 9.76 -27.32
CA ARG A 296 -13.53 9.65 -26.90
C ARG A 296 -13.59 8.63 -25.77
N ASP A 297 -13.98 9.06 -24.59
CA ASP A 297 -14.33 8.17 -23.48
C ASP A 297 -15.51 7.28 -23.91
N CYS A 298 -15.19 6.07 -24.36
CA CYS A 298 -16.18 5.01 -24.49
C CYS A 298 -16.47 4.46 -23.09
N THR A 299 -17.36 5.13 -22.36
CA THR A 299 -18.14 4.50 -21.30
C THR A 299 -19.05 3.44 -21.95
N PRO A 300 -19.07 2.19 -21.45
CA PRO A 300 -19.99 1.19 -21.99
C PRO A 300 -21.40 1.64 -21.61
N ARG A 301 -22.19 2.04 -22.61
CA ARG A 301 -23.64 2.17 -22.47
C ARG A 301 -24.18 0.78 -22.13
N SER A 302 -24.57 0.57 -20.88
CA SER A 302 -25.37 -0.57 -20.45
C SER A 302 -26.73 -0.48 -21.16
N GLY A 303 -26.82 -1.10 -22.34
CA GLY A 303 -28.08 -1.34 -23.03
C GLY A 303 -28.88 -2.40 -22.29
N GLY A 304 -29.55 -2.00 -21.21
CA GLY A 304 -30.66 -2.76 -20.66
C GLY A 304 -31.81 -2.74 -21.66
N ARG A 305 -31.94 -3.81 -22.45
CA ARG A 305 -33.17 -4.09 -23.19
C ARG A 305 -34.15 -4.72 -22.22
N ALA A 306 -35.31 -4.08 -22.15
CA ALA A 306 -36.54 -4.67 -21.66
C ALA A 306 -36.81 -6.01 -22.37
N ALA A 307 -37.10 -7.02 -21.57
CA ALA A 307 -38.11 -8.05 -21.77
C ALA A 307 -38.48 -8.57 -20.37
#